data_AF-A0A9P7DZE7-F1
#
_entry.id   AF-A0A9P7DZE7-F1
#
_cell.length_a   1.000
_cell.length_b   1.000
_cell.length_c   1.000
_cell.angle_alpha   90.00
_cell.angle_beta   90.00
_cell.angle_gamma   90.00
#
_symmetry.space_group_name_H-M   'P 1'
#
loop_
_entity.id
_entity.type
_entity.pdbx_description
1 polymer ?
#
loop_
_entity_poly.entity_id
_entity_poly.type
_entity_poly.pdbx_seq_one_letter_code
_entity_poly.pdbx_strand_id
1 'polypeptide(L)'
;MHKELNAVKGGNTAMMAVWDSKESSDRPILLANKDNDATTCLSSLSDGSSAAVERALKLMKRGAAKLIEITGNILNHKDDKKGLQDFHRLMMEELTDSACSSFPDTSNTRYQTYGAAACHIIKFWPQYIKLLKLAHISKENETFNHMEKNLYAGLHCWRTRLEWTANLNILDLRPLHDDVKIHLQALVDNLDLLLLCESSHKLGALWGEPWEDPTTITACLNLYDSLTLEQQDLAKELLCAFFKGKLKTYE
;
A
#
# COMPACT_ATOMS: atom_id res chain seq x y z
N MET A 1 -11.50 12.50 -5.11
CA MET A 1 -11.33 11.06 -4.85
C MET A 1 -10.20 10.40 -5.66
N HIS A 2 -9.92 10.77 -6.93
CA HIS A 2 -8.78 10.21 -7.68
C HIS A 2 -7.38 10.75 -7.31
N LYS A 3 -7.30 11.89 -6.63
CA LYS A 3 -6.04 12.62 -6.40
C LYS A 3 -5.17 11.95 -5.32
N GLU A 4 -5.75 11.60 -4.17
CA GLU A 4 -5.06 10.86 -3.10
C GLU A 4 -4.51 9.50 -3.58
N LEU A 5 -5.35 8.73 -4.29
CA LEU A 5 -5.00 7.41 -4.85
C LEU A 5 -3.83 7.48 -5.84
N ASN A 6 -3.64 8.61 -6.52
CA ASN A 6 -2.56 8.81 -7.47
C ASN A 6 -1.39 9.61 -6.88
N ALA A 7 -1.48 10.15 -5.65
CA ALA A 7 -0.47 11.04 -5.11
C ALA A 7 0.88 10.33 -4.97
N VAL A 8 0.89 9.12 -4.39
CA VAL A 8 2.11 8.29 -4.28
C VAL A 8 2.69 7.95 -5.65
N LYS A 9 1.83 7.68 -6.63
CA LYS A 9 2.25 7.46 -8.03
C LYS A 9 2.85 8.72 -8.64
N GLY A 10 2.27 9.89 -8.40
CA GLY A 10 2.77 11.20 -8.84
C GLY A 10 4.13 11.51 -8.21
N GLY A 11 4.28 11.27 -6.91
CA GLY A 11 5.56 11.39 -6.21
C GLY A 11 6.62 10.45 -6.77
N ASN A 12 6.32 9.16 -6.93
CA ASN A 12 7.26 8.21 -7.52
C ASN A 12 7.65 8.61 -8.95
N THR A 13 6.71 9.13 -9.75
CA THR A 13 6.99 9.60 -11.11
C THR A 13 7.99 10.77 -11.10
N ALA A 14 7.81 11.74 -10.21
CA ALA A 14 8.71 12.88 -10.08
C ALA A 14 10.10 12.46 -9.57
N MET A 15 10.17 11.56 -8.59
CA MET A 15 11.44 10.99 -8.09
C MET A 15 12.19 10.20 -9.18
N MET A 16 11.48 9.42 -10.00
CA MET A 16 12.07 8.70 -11.12
C MET A 16 12.67 9.65 -12.18
N ALA A 17 12.03 10.79 -12.42
CA ALA A 17 12.58 11.80 -13.33
C ALA A 17 13.90 12.41 -12.83
N VAL A 18 14.08 12.54 -11.49
CA VAL A 18 15.37 12.93 -10.90
C VAL A 18 16.42 11.86 -11.19
N TRP A 19 16.10 10.58 -10.98
CA TRP A 19 17.02 9.49 -11.33
C TRP A 19 17.41 9.46 -12.81
N ASP A 20 16.49 9.76 -13.72
CA ASP A 20 16.77 9.79 -15.15
C ASP A 20 17.73 10.93 -15.56
N SER A 21 17.84 11.97 -14.72
CA SER A 21 18.81 13.07 -14.91
C SER A 21 20.21 12.77 -14.39
N LYS A 22 20.39 11.69 -13.60
CA LYS A 22 21.69 11.29 -13.05
C LYS A 22 22.45 10.35 -14.01
N GLU A 23 23.77 10.28 -13.81
CA GLU A 23 24.63 9.33 -14.54
C GLU A 23 24.16 7.89 -14.34
N SER A 24 24.47 7.03 -15.31
CA SER A 24 24.00 5.63 -15.25
C SER A 24 24.57 4.84 -14.06
N SER A 25 25.75 5.22 -13.57
CA SER A 25 26.40 4.61 -12.40
C SER A 25 25.63 4.86 -11.10
N ASP A 26 24.94 6.00 -11.01
CA ASP A 26 24.34 6.47 -9.77
C ASP A 26 22.87 6.06 -9.67
N ARG A 27 22.30 5.52 -10.76
CA ARG A 27 20.90 5.10 -10.83
C ARG A 27 20.65 3.78 -10.12
N PRO A 28 19.45 3.57 -9.54
CA PRO A 28 19.04 2.29 -8.99
C PRO A 28 19.14 1.17 -10.04
N ILE A 29 19.49 -0.03 -9.57
CA ILE A 29 19.63 -1.20 -10.43
C ILE A 29 18.33 -1.48 -11.19
N LEU A 30 18.50 -1.96 -12.41
CA LEU A 30 17.40 -2.29 -13.28
C LEU A 30 16.89 -3.70 -12.97
N LEU A 31 15.60 -3.81 -12.64
CA LEU A 31 14.97 -5.06 -12.18
C LEU A 31 14.18 -5.69 -13.33
N ALA A 32 14.92 -6.31 -14.26
CA ALA A 32 14.35 -6.98 -15.43
C ALA A 32 13.60 -8.27 -15.07
N ASN A 33 12.54 -8.59 -15.82
CA ASN A 33 11.95 -9.91 -15.78
C ASN A 33 12.73 -10.87 -16.70
N LYS A 34 12.46 -12.18 -16.62
CA LYS A 34 13.20 -13.22 -17.35
C LYS A 34 13.36 -12.94 -18.85
N ASP A 35 12.28 -12.50 -19.51
CA ASP A 35 12.29 -12.24 -20.96
C ASP A 35 13.12 -11.01 -21.32
N ASN A 36 13.04 -9.98 -20.48
CA ASN A 36 13.81 -8.74 -20.62
C ASN A 36 15.29 -8.98 -20.33
N ASP A 37 15.61 -9.81 -19.33
CA ASP A 37 16.99 -10.15 -18.95
C ASP A 37 17.70 -10.96 -20.06
N ALA A 38 17.01 -11.95 -20.61
CA ALA A 38 17.48 -12.70 -21.78
C ALA A 38 17.72 -11.78 -23.00
N THR A 39 16.86 -10.76 -23.19
CA THR A 39 17.00 -9.79 -24.27
C THR A 39 18.22 -8.86 -24.06
N THR A 40 18.49 -8.44 -22.82
CA THR A 40 19.69 -7.65 -22.48
C THR A 40 20.98 -8.46 -22.66
N CYS A 41 21.00 -9.71 -22.20
CA CYS A 41 22.14 -10.62 -22.40
C CYS A 41 22.43 -10.92 -23.88
N LEU A 42 21.40 -10.99 -24.73
CA LEU A 42 21.58 -11.14 -26.18
C LEU A 42 22.16 -9.88 -26.83
N SER A 43 21.85 -8.70 -26.29
CA SER A 43 22.37 -7.42 -26.78
C SER A 43 23.83 -7.15 -26.41
N SER A 44 24.35 -7.74 -25.33
CA SER A 44 25.78 -7.68 -25.01
C SER A 44 26.63 -8.64 -25.84
N LEU A 45 26.00 -9.64 -26.47
CA LEU A 45 26.64 -10.64 -27.33
C LEU A 45 26.56 -10.32 -28.83
N SER A 46 25.68 -9.39 -29.22
CA SER A 46 25.54 -8.93 -30.60
C SER A 46 25.55 -7.41 -30.59
N ASP A 47 26.49 -6.78 -31.28
CA ASP A 47 26.65 -5.31 -31.43
C ASP A 47 25.44 -4.59 -32.08
N GLY A 48 24.25 -5.19 -32.06
CA GLY A 48 23.01 -4.68 -32.64
C GLY A 48 21.98 -4.34 -31.57
N SER A 49 21.78 -3.04 -31.34
CA SER A 49 20.57 -2.50 -30.70
C SER A 49 19.35 -2.80 -31.59
N SER A 50 18.78 -3.99 -31.43
CA SER A 50 17.51 -4.35 -32.07
C SER A 50 16.37 -3.53 -31.44
N ALA A 51 15.35 -3.19 -32.22
CA ALA A 51 14.12 -2.54 -31.72
C ALA A 51 13.46 -3.32 -30.56
N ALA A 52 13.74 -4.62 -30.45
CA ALA A 52 13.34 -5.44 -29.31
C ALA A 52 14.09 -5.08 -28.02
N VAL A 53 15.40 -4.78 -28.11
CA VAL A 53 16.25 -4.37 -26.97
C VAL A 53 15.83 -2.99 -26.46
N GLU A 54 15.60 -2.02 -27.36
CA GLU A 54 15.09 -0.70 -26.95
C GLU A 54 13.71 -0.77 -26.29
N ARG A 55 12.81 -1.64 -26.79
CA ARG A 55 11.50 -1.87 -26.16
C ARG A 55 11.65 -2.54 -24.80
N ALA A 56 12.54 -3.52 -24.68
CA ALA A 56 12.81 -4.20 -23.41
C ALA A 56 13.37 -3.21 -22.38
N LEU A 57 14.36 -2.39 -22.74
CA LEU A 57 14.92 -1.33 -21.89
C LEU A 57 13.86 -0.30 -21.45
N LYS A 58 12.89 0.04 -22.32
CA LYS A 58 11.76 0.93 -21.97
C LYS A 58 10.73 0.29 -21.04
N LEU A 59 10.58 -1.04 -21.08
CA LEU A 59 9.63 -1.78 -20.24
C LEU A 59 10.20 -2.17 -18.88
N MET A 60 11.52 -2.24 -18.78
CA MET A 60 12.22 -2.50 -17.53
C MET A 60 11.99 -1.38 -16.53
N LYS A 61 11.75 -1.76 -15.28
CA LYS A 61 11.52 -0.83 -14.16
C LYS A 61 12.66 -0.96 -13.15
N ARG A 62 12.89 0.10 -12.37
CA ARG A 62 13.90 0.16 -11.32
C ARG A 62 13.32 0.78 -10.04
N GLY A 63 14.10 0.74 -8.97
CA GLY A 63 13.78 1.41 -7.71
C GLY A 63 12.77 0.68 -6.83
N ALA A 64 12.46 1.30 -5.69
CA ALA A 64 11.71 0.69 -4.58
C ALA A 64 10.34 0.14 -5.00
N ALA A 65 9.57 0.88 -5.80
CA ALA A 65 8.25 0.43 -6.24
C ALA A 65 8.29 -0.91 -7.00
N LYS A 66 9.29 -1.11 -7.86
CA LYS A 66 9.45 -2.38 -8.59
C LYS A 66 9.98 -3.48 -7.68
N LEU A 67 10.89 -3.16 -6.77
CA LEU A 67 11.39 -4.11 -5.77
C LEU A 67 10.25 -4.63 -4.90
N ILE A 68 9.40 -3.74 -4.36
CA ILE A 68 8.24 -4.09 -3.53
C ILE A 68 7.23 -4.96 -4.30
N GLU A 69 6.99 -4.68 -5.58
CA GLU A 69 6.17 -5.52 -6.46
C GLU A 69 6.73 -6.95 -6.56
N ILE A 70 8.04 -7.09 -6.78
CA ILE A 70 8.72 -8.40 -6.82
C ILE A 70 8.65 -9.09 -5.46
N THR A 71 8.91 -8.36 -4.37
CA THR A 71 8.83 -8.87 -3.01
C THR A 71 7.44 -9.39 -2.68
N GLY A 72 6.38 -8.66 -3.03
CA GLY A 72 5.00 -9.12 -2.86
C GLY A 72 4.70 -10.39 -3.66
N ASN A 73 5.17 -10.45 -4.91
CA ASN A 73 5.04 -11.66 -5.74
C ASN A 73 5.83 -12.86 -5.21
N ILE A 74 6.86 -12.67 -4.36
CA ILE A 74 7.63 -13.78 -3.78
C ILE A 74 7.05 -14.15 -2.40
N LEU A 75 6.80 -13.16 -1.54
CA LEU A 75 6.48 -13.36 -0.13
C LEU A 75 4.97 -13.44 0.15
N ASN A 76 4.13 -13.10 -0.83
CA ASN A 76 2.68 -13.29 -0.76
C ASN A 76 2.11 -13.51 -2.17
N HIS A 77 2.54 -14.63 -2.78
CA HIS A 77 2.17 -14.97 -4.14
C HIS A 77 0.72 -15.46 -4.20
N LYS A 78 0.02 -15.14 -5.30
CA LYS A 78 -1.38 -15.57 -5.53
C LYS A 78 -1.55 -17.10 -5.57
N ASP A 79 -0.51 -17.79 -6.02
CA ASP A 79 -0.40 -19.26 -5.99
C ASP A 79 0.54 -19.64 -4.84
N ASP A 80 -0.03 -20.19 -3.78
CA ASP A 80 0.62 -20.43 -2.51
C ASP A 80 1.72 -21.49 -2.54
N LYS A 81 1.78 -22.28 -3.61
CA LYS A 81 2.82 -23.28 -3.84
C LYS A 81 4.07 -22.71 -4.51
N LYS A 82 4.03 -21.47 -5.00
CA LYS A 82 5.11 -20.84 -5.77
C LYS A 82 5.86 -19.75 -5.00
N GLY A 83 5.26 -19.22 -3.94
CA GLY A 83 5.88 -18.19 -3.09
C GLY A 83 6.65 -18.75 -1.90
N LEU A 84 7.38 -17.88 -1.23
CA LEU A 84 8.09 -18.12 0.04
C LEU A 84 7.26 -17.66 1.25
N GLN A 85 5.96 -17.43 1.07
CA GLN A 85 5.05 -16.92 2.09
C GLN A 85 5.06 -17.68 3.41
N ASP A 86 5.12 -19.01 3.39
CA ASP A 86 5.14 -19.80 4.64
C ASP A 86 6.49 -19.71 5.35
N PHE A 87 7.60 -19.66 4.61
CA PHE A 87 8.92 -19.44 5.19
C PHE A 87 9.05 -18.03 5.79
N HIS A 88 8.57 -17.01 5.07
CA HIS A 88 8.49 -15.64 5.57
C HIS A 88 7.67 -15.56 6.86
N ARG A 89 6.53 -16.26 6.91
CA ARG A 89 5.64 -16.30 8.07
C ARG A 89 6.36 -16.84 9.31
N LEU A 90 7.02 -17.99 9.17
CA LEU A 90 7.78 -18.62 10.25
C LEU A 90 8.90 -17.71 10.78
N MET A 91 9.64 -17.07 9.88
CA MET A 91 10.71 -16.14 10.25
C MET A 91 10.17 -14.89 10.99
N MET A 92 9.06 -14.32 10.53
CA MET A 92 8.47 -13.14 11.18
C MET A 92 7.85 -13.47 12.53
N GLU A 93 7.27 -14.66 12.68
CA GLU A 93 6.74 -15.17 13.95
C GLU A 93 7.86 -15.32 15.00
N GLU A 94 9.05 -15.79 14.61
CA GLU A 94 10.22 -15.89 15.49
C GLU A 94 10.78 -14.51 15.90
N LEU A 95 10.73 -13.52 15.01
CA LEU A 95 11.34 -12.21 15.22
C LEU A 95 10.45 -11.19 15.93
N THR A 96 9.11 -11.32 15.83
CA THR A 96 8.20 -10.24 16.25
C THR A 96 7.19 -10.63 17.32
N ASP A 97 7.18 -11.89 17.80
CA ASP A 97 6.19 -12.43 18.76
C ASP A 97 4.72 -12.13 18.36
N SER A 98 4.46 -11.89 17.08
CA SER A 98 3.18 -11.39 16.55
C SER A 98 2.69 -12.21 15.36
N ALA A 99 1.39 -12.52 15.37
CA ALA A 99 0.71 -13.28 14.31
C ALA A 99 0.41 -12.46 13.02
N CYS A 100 0.88 -11.22 12.93
CA CYS A 100 0.68 -10.37 11.75
C CYS A 100 1.90 -10.47 10.82
N SER A 101 2.01 -11.59 10.10
CA SER A 101 3.24 -12.03 9.42
C SER A 101 3.11 -12.19 7.89
N SER A 102 1.97 -11.80 7.30
CA SER A 102 1.77 -11.84 5.84
C SER A 102 2.07 -10.50 5.18
N PHE A 103 2.80 -10.50 4.07
CA PHE A 103 3.11 -9.29 3.30
C PHE A 103 1.83 -8.62 2.73
N PRO A 104 1.72 -7.27 2.67
CA PRO A 104 0.48 -6.57 2.25
C PRO A 104 -0.05 -6.90 0.83
N ASP A 105 -1.38 -6.95 0.67
CA ASP A 105 -2.08 -7.19 -0.61
C ASP A 105 -2.29 -5.87 -1.39
N THR A 106 -1.88 -5.85 -2.65
CA THR A 106 -1.75 -4.63 -3.48
C THR A 106 -2.83 -4.49 -4.57
N SER A 107 -3.97 -5.21 -4.49
CA SER A 107 -4.77 -5.52 -5.71
C SER A 107 -6.28 -5.11 -5.88
N ASN A 108 -7.10 -4.53 -4.96
CA ASN A 108 -8.58 -4.28 -5.21
C ASN A 108 -9.32 -3.08 -4.46
N THR A 109 -10.43 -2.44 -4.99
CA THR A 109 -11.36 -1.42 -4.29
C THR A 109 -12.70 -0.89 -4.98
N ARG A 110 -13.84 -0.62 -4.24
CA ARG A 110 -14.92 0.48 -4.34
C ARG A 110 -15.86 0.57 -3.08
N TYR A 111 -16.52 1.72 -2.78
CA TYR A 111 -16.69 2.29 -1.40
C TYR A 111 -18.11 2.55 -0.78
N GLN A 112 -18.28 2.21 0.53
CA GLN A 112 -19.09 2.82 1.62
C GLN A 112 -20.55 2.42 1.97
N THR A 113 -21.42 1.96 1.06
CA THR A 113 -22.80 1.55 1.42
C THR A 113 -22.89 0.22 2.17
N TYR A 114 -21.96 -0.69 1.89
CA TYR A 114 -21.96 -2.02 2.47
C TYR A 114 -21.75 -2.01 3.98
N GLY A 115 -21.01 -1.05 4.54
CA GLY A 115 -20.65 -1.12 5.96
C GLY A 115 -21.49 -0.24 6.85
N ALA A 116 -22.25 0.74 6.33
CA ALA A 116 -23.38 1.28 7.10
C ALA A 116 -24.43 0.19 7.36
N ALA A 117 -24.73 -0.62 6.34
CA ALA A 117 -25.59 -1.80 6.49
C ALA A 117 -24.98 -2.82 7.45
N ALA A 118 -23.68 -3.05 7.34
CA ALA A 118 -23.02 -4.08 8.10
C ALA A 118 -22.80 -3.70 9.59
N CYS A 119 -22.59 -2.42 9.91
CA CYS A 119 -22.63 -1.89 11.28
C CYS A 119 -23.98 -2.18 11.98
N HIS A 120 -25.11 -2.06 11.28
CA HIS A 120 -26.44 -2.34 11.82
C HIS A 120 -26.66 -3.84 12.09
N ILE A 121 -26.16 -4.70 11.19
CA ILE A 121 -26.26 -6.16 11.34
C ILE A 121 -25.35 -6.66 12.46
N ILE A 122 -24.13 -6.12 12.63
CA ILE A 122 -23.27 -6.43 13.79
C ILE A 122 -23.98 -6.07 15.10
N LYS A 123 -24.48 -4.82 15.19
CA LYS A 123 -25.03 -4.26 16.44
C LYS A 123 -26.21 -5.06 17.00
N PHE A 124 -27.04 -5.63 16.13
CA PHE A 124 -28.26 -6.36 16.50
C PHE A 124 -28.25 -7.83 16.06
N TRP A 125 -27.05 -8.39 15.92
CA TRP A 125 -26.77 -9.71 15.38
C TRP A 125 -27.67 -10.84 15.98
N PRO A 126 -27.71 -11.03 17.32
CA PRO A 126 -28.56 -12.07 17.91
C PRO A 126 -30.06 -11.85 17.67
N GLN A 127 -30.49 -10.59 17.58
CA GLN A 127 -31.88 -10.21 17.35
C GLN A 127 -32.32 -10.56 15.92
N TYR A 128 -31.43 -10.41 14.93
CA TYR A 128 -31.70 -10.86 13.56
C TYR A 128 -31.86 -12.38 13.44
N ILE A 129 -31.05 -13.17 14.16
CA ILE A 129 -31.23 -14.63 14.22
C ILE A 129 -32.60 -14.97 14.83
N LYS A 130 -32.91 -14.35 15.97
CA LYS A 130 -34.16 -14.59 16.69
C LYS A 130 -35.37 -14.22 15.83
N LEU A 131 -35.31 -13.09 15.12
CA LEU A 131 -36.32 -12.65 14.16
C LEU A 131 -36.56 -13.71 13.07
N LEU A 132 -35.49 -14.26 12.46
CA LEU A 132 -35.61 -15.29 11.44
C LEU A 132 -36.22 -16.60 11.99
N LYS A 133 -35.84 -17.03 13.20
CA LYS A 133 -36.44 -18.21 13.84
C LYS A 133 -37.93 -18.04 14.13
N LEU A 134 -38.34 -16.86 14.63
CA LEU A 134 -39.75 -16.56 14.88
C LEU A 134 -40.56 -16.51 13.59
N ALA A 135 -40.02 -15.88 12.55
CA ALA A 135 -40.64 -15.81 11.23
C ALA A 135 -40.75 -17.18 10.53
N HIS A 136 -39.87 -18.14 10.88
CA HIS A 136 -39.94 -19.52 10.39
C HIS A 136 -41.09 -20.30 11.02
N ILE A 137 -41.21 -20.25 12.35
CA ILE A 137 -42.22 -20.98 13.12
C ILE A 137 -43.63 -20.46 12.84
N SER A 138 -43.77 -19.16 12.50
CA SER A 138 -45.07 -18.58 12.17
C SER A 138 -45.61 -18.96 10.78
N LYS A 139 -44.86 -19.73 9.96
CA LYS A 139 -45.26 -20.13 8.60
C LYS A 139 -45.94 -21.49 8.61
N GLU A 140 -47.01 -21.62 7.84
CA GLU A 140 -47.85 -22.82 7.73
C GLU A 140 -47.08 -24.09 7.32
N ASN A 141 -46.04 -23.94 6.49
CA ASN A 141 -45.17 -25.03 6.05
C ASN A 141 -43.80 -25.07 6.76
N GLU A 142 -43.62 -24.26 7.81
CA GLU A 142 -42.42 -24.19 8.67
C GLU A 142 -41.09 -24.33 7.90
N THR A 143 -40.95 -23.61 6.79
CA THR A 143 -39.78 -23.70 5.91
C THR A 143 -39.28 -22.31 5.54
N PHE A 144 -37.96 -22.13 5.63
CA PHE A 144 -37.31 -20.93 5.12
C PHE A 144 -37.35 -20.91 3.59
N ASN A 145 -37.61 -19.74 3.01
CA ASN A 145 -37.38 -19.55 1.58
C ASN A 145 -35.86 -19.45 1.28
N HIS A 146 -35.50 -19.53 0.01
CA HIS A 146 -34.10 -19.62 -0.40
C HIS A 146 -33.26 -18.40 0.06
N MET A 147 -33.84 -17.20 0.06
CA MET A 147 -33.15 -15.99 0.52
C MET A 147 -33.00 -15.94 2.04
N GLU A 148 -34.03 -16.36 2.79
CA GLU A 148 -33.99 -16.46 4.25
C GLU A 148 -32.99 -17.51 4.73
N LYS A 149 -32.89 -18.66 4.04
CA LYS A 149 -31.86 -19.69 4.33
C LYS A 149 -30.46 -19.12 4.16
N ASN A 150 -30.23 -18.43 3.04
CA ASN A 150 -28.92 -17.85 2.75
C ASN A 150 -28.57 -16.72 3.73
N LEU A 151 -29.54 -15.89 4.10
CA LEU A 151 -29.34 -14.89 5.14
C LEU A 151 -29.06 -15.55 6.49
N TYR A 152 -29.90 -16.47 6.97
CA TYR A 152 -29.73 -17.17 8.25
C TYR A 152 -28.38 -17.89 8.36
N ALA A 153 -27.94 -18.54 7.28
CA ALA A 153 -26.65 -19.21 7.21
C ALA A 153 -25.48 -18.21 7.19
N GLY A 154 -25.56 -17.15 6.39
CA GLY A 154 -24.53 -16.10 6.33
C GLY A 154 -24.39 -15.35 7.64
N LEU A 155 -25.51 -15.11 8.30
CA LEU A 155 -25.63 -14.64 9.66
C LEU A 155 -24.82 -15.58 10.61
N HIS A 156 -25.14 -16.88 10.70
CA HIS A 156 -24.45 -17.81 11.63
C HIS A 156 -23.00 -18.11 11.25
N CYS A 157 -22.60 -17.75 10.03
CA CYS A 157 -21.25 -17.91 9.55
C CYS A 157 -20.35 -16.82 10.14
N TRP A 158 -19.55 -17.21 11.12
CA TRP A 158 -18.69 -16.30 11.86
C TRP A 158 -17.72 -15.48 10.99
N ARG A 159 -17.31 -16.02 9.84
CA ARG A 159 -16.42 -15.37 8.86
C ARG A 159 -17.10 -14.21 8.12
N THR A 160 -18.38 -14.35 7.78
CA THR A 160 -19.15 -13.30 7.09
C THR A 160 -19.39 -12.08 7.99
N ARG A 161 -19.38 -12.27 9.32
CA ARG A 161 -19.59 -11.20 10.31
C ARG A 161 -18.38 -10.29 10.52
N LEU A 162 -17.17 -10.76 10.18
CA LEU A 162 -15.94 -9.97 10.32
C LEU A 162 -15.84 -8.84 9.28
N GLU A 163 -16.48 -8.99 8.12
CA GLU A 163 -16.39 -8.04 7.01
C GLU A 163 -17.26 -6.78 7.19
N TRP A 164 -17.89 -6.61 8.35
CA TRP A 164 -19.03 -5.71 8.55
C TRP A 164 -18.71 -4.33 9.19
N THR A 165 -17.50 -4.08 9.71
CA THR A 165 -17.15 -2.82 10.43
C THR A 165 -16.54 -1.71 9.55
N ALA A 166 -16.44 -1.92 8.23
CA ALA A 166 -15.46 -1.19 7.42
C ALA A 166 -15.96 0.08 6.67
N ASN A 167 -16.97 0.85 7.11
CA ASN A 167 -17.47 1.97 6.29
C ASN A 167 -17.84 3.35 6.97
N LEU A 168 -17.00 4.39 6.74
CA LEU A 168 -17.17 5.86 6.89
C LEU A 168 -17.14 6.63 5.52
N ASN A 169 -17.98 7.67 5.33
CA ASN A 169 -18.17 8.39 4.04
C ASN A 169 -16.94 9.20 3.55
N ILE A 170 -16.62 9.07 2.26
CA ILE A 170 -15.39 9.48 1.57
C ILE A 170 -15.47 10.86 0.86
N LEU A 171 -16.62 11.53 0.86
CA LEU A 171 -16.84 12.79 0.11
C LEU A 171 -16.62 14.09 0.90
N ASP A 172 -16.46 14.04 2.22
CA ASP A 172 -16.24 15.22 3.08
C ASP A 172 -14.75 15.59 3.28
N LEU A 173 -13.85 15.03 2.47
CA LEU A 173 -12.39 15.15 2.63
C LEU A 173 -11.78 16.43 2.02
N ARG A 174 -12.58 17.43 1.61
CA ARG A 174 -12.03 18.64 0.97
C ARG A 174 -11.15 19.47 1.92
N PRO A 175 -11.59 19.80 3.15
CA PRO A 175 -10.73 20.45 4.14
C PRO A 175 -9.47 19.61 4.45
N LEU A 176 -9.65 18.28 4.56
CA LEU A 176 -8.54 17.35 4.75
C LEU A 176 -7.49 17.46 3.62
N HIS A 177 -7.91 17.52 2.35
CA HIS A 177 -6.96 17.63 1.24
C HIS A 177 -6.20 18.97 1.26
N ASP A 178 -6.83 20.05 1.74
CA ASP A 178 -6.17 21.36 1.83
C ASP A 178 -5.13 21.35 2.97
N ASP A 179 -5.43 20.72 4.11
CA ASP A 179 -4.45 20.48 5.17
C ASP A 179 -3.27 19.63 4.67
N VAL A 180 -3.54 18.56 3.90
CA VAL A 180 -2.50 17.70 3.29
C VAL A 180 -1.60 18.49 2.35
N LYS A 181 -2.14 19.39 1.52
CA LYS A 181 -1.33 20.24 0.63
C LYS A 181 -0.42 21.18 1.42
N ILE A 182 -0.96 21.83 2.45
CA ILE A 182 -0.19 22.75 3.30
C ILE A 182 0.98 22.00 3.95
N HIS A 183 0.71 20.81 4.48
CA HIS A 183 1.74 19.99 5.10
C HIS A 183 2.79 19.49 4.09
N LEU A 184 2.38 19.01 2.91
CA LEU A 184 3.32 18.63 1.85
C LEU A 184 4.21 19.79 1.42
N GLN A 185 3.67 21.02 1.35
CA GLN A 185 4.46 22.21 1.03
C GLN A 185 5.47 22.52 2.16
N ALA A 186 5.05 22.44 3.42
CA ALA A 186 5.96 22.63 4.56
C ALA A 186 7.13 21.63 4.55
N LEU A 187 6.89 20.37 4.18
CA LEU A 187 7.92 19.34 4.03
C LEU A 187 8.85 19.62 2.84
N VAL A 188 8.32 20.16 1.74
CA VAL A 188 9.13 20.58 0.58
C VAL A 188 10.05 21.74 0.94
N ASP A 189 9.57 22.67 1.76
CA ASP A 189 10.32 23.86 2.19
C ASP A 189 11.37 23.51 3.26
N ASN A 190 11.08 22.55 4.13
CA ASN A 190 12.00 22.09 5.16
C ASN A 190 11.88 20.58 5.44
N LEU A 191 12.73 19.78 4.78
CA LEU A 191 12.79 18.33 4.99
C LEU A 191 13.36 17.92 6.35
N ASP A 192 14.05 18.81 7.03
CA ASP A 192 14.61 18.52 8.37
C ASP A 192 13.49 18.35 9.40
N LEU A 193 12.25 18.76 9.09
CA LEU A 193 11.03 18.44 9.85
C LEU A 193 10.75 16.93 9.95
N LEU A 194 11.28 16.12 9.04
CA LEU A 194 11.17 14.65 9.04
C LEU A 194 12.48 13.93 9.36
N LEU A 195 13.63 14.55 9.06
CA LEU A 195 14.93 13.87 9.06
C LEU A 195 15.78 14.18 10.29
N LEU A 196 15.45 15.19 11.10
CA LEU A 196 16.19 15.46 12.34
C LEU A 196 15.90 14.39 13.39
N CYS A 197 16.91 13.96 14.13
CA CYS A 197 16.77 13.05 15.28
C CYS A 197 15.80 13.61 16.36
N GLU A 198 15.63 14.94 16.42
CA GLU A 198 14.68 15.63 17.29
C GLU A 198 13.28 15.84 16.67
N SER A 199 13.07 15.41 15.43
CA SER A 199 11.79 15.56 14.73
C SER A 199 10.71 14.71 15.41
N SER A 200 10.00 15.34 16.34
CA SER A 200 8.84 14.76 16.98
C SER A 200 7.73 14.59 15.93
N HIS A 201 6.92 13.55 16.12
CA HIS A 201 5.64 13.37 15.41
C HIS A 201 4.80 14.65 15.37
N LYS A 202 4.97 15.55 16.36
CA LYS A 202 4.36 16.89 16.43
C LYS A 202 4.63 17.78 15.22
N LEU A 203 5.78 17.66 14.59
CA LEU A 203 6.19 18.48 13.44
C LEU A 203 6.12 17.70 12.12
N GLY A 204 6.41 16.39 12.16
CA GLY A 204 6.47 15.56 10.97
C GLY A 204 5.13 14.94 10.55
N ALA A 205 4.14 14.83 11.46
CA ALA A 205 2.81 14.30 11.12
C ALA A 205 1.84 15.43 10.76
N LEU A 206 0.87 15.14 9.87
CA LEU A 206 -0.12 16.10 9.37
C LEU A 206 -0.83 16.89 10.48
N TRP A 207 -1.18 16.21 11.58
CA TRP A 207 -1.85 16.81 12.74
C TRP A 207 -1.03 16.74 14.02
N GLY A 208 0.26 16.38 13.91
CA GLY A 208 1.11 16.22 15.08
C GLY A 208 0.81 15.00 15.97
N GLU A 209 -0.07 14.11 15.51
CA GLU A 209 -0.41 12.85 16.21
C GLU A 209 0.79 11.90 16.27
N PRO A 210 0.86 10.98 17.25
CA PRO A 210 1.91 9.96 17.32
C PRO A 210 2.01 9.15 16.03
N TRP A 211 3.23 8.73 15.68
CA TRP A 211 3.45 7.83 14.56
C TRP A 211 2.68 6.52 14.76
N GLU A 212 1.99 6.06 13.72
CA GLU A 212 1.29 4.77 13.76
C GLU A 212 2.26 3.60 14.03
N ASP A 213 3.48 3.69 13.50
CA ASP A 213 4.57 2.76 13.76
C ASP A 213 5.89 3.51 14.06
N PRO A 214 6.16 3.85 15.33
CA PRO A 214 7.38 4.55 15.73
C PRO A 214 8.66 3.73 15.45
N THR A 215 8.58 2.40 15.44
CA THR A 215 9.72 1.51 15.23
C THR A 215 10.22 1.61 13.79
N THR A 216 9.31 1.60 12.83
CA THR A 216 9.64 1.81 11.40
C THR A 216 10.23 3.20 11.17
N ILE A 217 9.67 4.25 11.77
CA ILE A 217 10.24 5.61 11.66
C ILE A 217 11.67 5.66 12.20
N THR A 218 11.91 5.04 13.37
CA THR A 218 13.25 4.96 13.96
C THR A 218 14.23 4.19 13.05
N ALA A 219 13.80 3.09 12.44
CA ALA A 219 14.62 2.33 11.49
C ALA A 219 14.96 3.15 10.24
N CYS A 220 14.02 3.94 9.72
CA CYS A 220 14.26 4.85 8.59
C CYS A 220 15.27 5.95 8.94
N LEU A 221 15.17 6.55 10.13
CA LEU A 221 16.12 7.58 10.58
C LEU A 221 17.52 6.98 10.79
N ASN A 222 17.63 5.83 11.43
CA ASN A 222 18.91 5.13 11.58
C ASN A 222 19.53 4.78 10.23
N LEU A 223 18.72 4.40 9.24
CA LEU A 223 19.20 4.18 7.87
C LEU A 223 19.73 5.48 7.25
N TYR A 224 19.00 6.59 7.39
CA TYR A 224 19.41 7.90 6.89
C TYR A 224 20.73 8.38 7.54
N ASP A 225 20.87 8.21 8.85
CA ASP A 225 22.08 8.58 9.60
C ASP A 225 23.28 7.70 9.23
N SER A 226 23.04 6.48 8.73
CA SER A 226 24.11 5.58 8.25
C SER A 226 24.69 5.96 6.88
N LEU A 227 24.04 6.88 6.15
CA LEU A 227 24.46 7.31 4.81
C LEU A 227 25.62 8.31 4.87
N THR A 228 26.41 8.40 3.78
CA THR A 228 27.38 9.49 3.61
C THR A 228 26.68 10.82 3.38
N LEU A 229 27.37 11.95 3.61
CA LEU A 229 26.79 13.29 3.37
C LEU A 229 26.28 13.47 1.93
N GLU A 230 27.02 12.97 0.94
CA GLU A 230 26.61 13.02 -0.47
C GLU A 230 25.33 12.19 -0.72
N GLN A 231 25.21 11.02 -0.09
CA GLN A 231 24.02 10.19 -0.17
C GLN A 231 22.82 10.81 0.55
N GLN A 232 23.05 11.52 1.66
CA GLN A 232 22.02 12.27 2.38
C GLN A 232 21.49 13.43 1.55
N ASP A 233 22.36 14.19 0.88
CA ASP A 233 21.96 15.28 -0.02
C ASP A 233 21.13 14.76 -1.20
N LEU A 234 21.56 13.64 -1.80
CA LEU A 234 20.80 12.98 -2.85
C LEU A 234 19.44 12.45 -2.33
N ALA A 235 19.40 11.88 -1.13
CA ALA A 235 18.16 11.41 -0.50
C ALA A 235 17.18 12.57 -0.25
N LYS A 236 17.67 13.73 0.20
CA LYS A 236 16.88 14.96 0.35
C LYS A 236 16.34 15.44 -0.99
N GLU A 237 17.17 15.46 -2.04
CA GLU A 237 16.75 15.83 -3.40
C GLU A 237 15.61 14.92 -3.90
N LEU A 238 15.76 13.61 -3.75
CA LEU A 238 14.77 12.61 -4.16
C LEU A 238 13.46 12.72 -3.37
N LEU A 239 13.56 12.92 -2.05
CA LEU A 239 12.40 13.06 -1.18
C LEU A 239 11.63 14.36 -1.45
N CYS A 240 12.35 15.45 -1.71
CA CYS A 240 11.75 16.72 -2.15
C CYS A 240 10.99 16.55 -3.47
N ALA A 241 11.60 15.90 -4.46
CA ALA A 241 10.96 15.62 -5.75
C ALA A 241 9.71 14.73 -5.59
N PHE A 242 9.78 13.73 -4.70
CA PHE A 242 8.65 12.88 -4.36
C PHE A 242 7.48 13.70 -3.78
N PHE A 243 7.72 14.57 -2.79
CA PHE A 243 6.66 15.39 -2.21
C PHE A 243 6.09 16.43 -3.19
N LYS A 244 6.93 17.06 -4.03
CA LYS A 244 6.46 17.94 -5.11
C LYS A 244 5.55 17.20 -6.11
N GLY A 245 5.91 15.96 -6.46
CA GLY A 245 5.09 15.11 -7.33
C GLY A 245 3.75 14.72 -6.69
N LYS A 246 3.74 14.45 -5.36
CA LYS A 246 2.49 14.25 -4.62
C LYS A 246 1.62 15.51 -4.68
N LEU A 247 2.19 16.67 -4.33
CA LEU A 247 1.49 17.95 -4.28
C LEU A 247 0.81 18.30 -5.62
N LYS A 248 1.52 18.14 -6.74
CA LYS A 248 0.98 18.37 -8.09
C LYS A 248 -0.21 17.47 -8.44
N THR A 249 -0.36 16.32 -7.77
CA THR A 249 -1.51 15.43 -7.98
C THR A 249 -2.78 15.98 -7.30
N TYR A 250 -2.60 16.84 -6.29
CA TYR A 250 -3.70 17.50 -5.57
C TYR A 250 -4.20 18.79 -6.26
N GLU A 251 -3.39 19.40 -7.14
CA GLU A 251 -3.73 20.53 -8.04
C GLU A 251 -4.71 20.11 -9.14
#